data_AF-A0A3B9AMA3-F1
#
_entry.id   AF-A0A3B9AMA3-F1
#
_cell.length_a   1.000
_cell.length_b   1.000
_cell.length_c   1.000
_cell.angle_alpha   90.00
_cell.angle_beta   90.00
_cell.angle_gamma   90.00
#
_symmetry.space_group_name_H-M   'P 1'
#
loop_
_entity.id
_entity.type
_entity.pdbx_description
1 polymer ?
#
loop_
_entity_poly.entity_id
_entity_poly.type
_entity_poly.pdbx_seq_one_letter_code
_entity_poly.pdbx_strand_id
1 'polypeptide(L)'
;MLKTIVLLIVALVVIPLVAFYMDDPLSALQRTMLHTSAWMMLGVAAYCFIVGELTGNNSQVDKLWSVIPIVYAGYFAYAADWEPRVTLMAVLVAVWGIRLTYNFSRRGAYSWRFWDGEEDYRWPILRKDPMFNSRFKWMLFNLLFIGSEPS
;
A
#
# COMPACT_ATOMS: atom_id res chain seq x y z
N MET A 1 16.99 25.34 -10.55
CA MET A 1 17.32 24.55 -9.34
C MET A 1 16.87 25.24 -8.05
N LEU A 2 17.25 26.49 -7.78
CA LEU A 2 16.82 27.23 -6.57
C LEU A 2 15.29 27.31 -6.40
N LYS A 3 14.54 27.62 -7.47
CA LYS A 3 13.07 27.65 -7.46
C LYS A 3 12.45 26.32 -7.00
N THR A 4 12.99 25.21 -7.49
CA THR A 4 12.54 23.85 -7.12
C THR A 4 12.84 23.56 -5.66
N ILE A 5 14.04 23.91 -5.19
CA ILE A 5 14.44 23.73 -3.79
C ILE A 5 13.51 24.51 -2.86
N VAL A 6 13.24 25.78 -3.17
CA VAL A 6 12.32 26.62 -2.38
C VAL A 6 10.91 26.04 -2.39
N LEU A 7 10.40 25.61 -3.55
CA LEU A 7 9.07 24.98 -3.65
C LEU A 7 8.99 23.70 -2.81
N LEU A 8 10.04 22.87 -2.82
CA LEU A 8 10.09 21.64 -2.01
C LEU A 8 10.14 21.94 -0.52
N ILE A 9 10.95 22.91 -0.09
CA ILE A 9 11.01 23.33 1.32
C ILE A 9 9.64 23.83 1.78
N VAL A 10 8.99 24.67 0.97
CA VAL A 10 7.65 25.18 1.30
C VAL A 10 6.63 24.04 1.38
N ALA A 11 6.60 23.16 0.38
CA ALA A 11 5.61 22.09 0.31
C ALA A 11 5.81 20.98 1.36
N LEU A 12 7.05 20.59 1.64
CA LEU A 12 7.36 19.44 2.51
C LEU A 12 7.61 19.81 3.96
N VAL A 13 7.93 21.08 4.25
CA VAL A 13 8.28 21.52 5.61
C VAL A 13 7.37 22.64 6.08
N VAL A 14 7.30 23.75 5.35
CA VAL A 14 6.58 24.93 5.82
C VAL A 14 5.08 24.68 5.92
N ILE A 15 4.45 24.15 4.85
CA ILE A 15 3.00 23.90 4.84
C ILE A 15 2.59 22.89 5.93
N PRO A 16 3.24 21.71 6.07
CA PRO A 16 2.88 20.76 7.13
C PRO A 16 3.08 21.32 8.55
N LEU A 17 4.14 22.09 8.79
CA LEU A 17 4.35 22.73 10.10
C LEU A 17 3.27 23.77 10.39
N VAL A 18 2.94 24.62 9.42
CA VAL A 18 1.87 25.61 9.58
C VAL A 18 0.55 24.91 9.86
N ALA A 19 0.18 23.88 9.08
CA ALA A 19 -1.02 23.09 9.32
C ALA A 19 -1.02 22.46 10.73
N PHE A 20 0.10 21.88 11.16
CA PHE A 20 0.21 21.25 12.48
C PHE A 20 0.00 22.22 13.65
N TYR A 21 0.45 23.48 13.52
CA TYR A 21 0.30 24.48 14.58
C TYR A 21 -0.99 25.30 14.50
N MET A 22 -1.60 25.40 13.32
CA MET A 22 -2.76 26.28 13.07
C MET A 22 -4.09 25.55 12.94
N ASP A 23 -4.08 24.29 12.48
CA ASP A 23 -5.31 23.51 12.35
C ASP A 23 -5.74 22.88 13.67
N ASP A 24 -7.04 22.63 13.79
CA ASP A 24 -7.60 21.90 14.93
C ASP A 24 -7.05 20.48 15.01
N PRO A 25 -6.85 19.94 16.23
CA PRO A 25 -6.44 18.56 16.39
C PRO A 25 -7.48 17.60 15.79
N LEU A 26 -7.02 16.44 15.32
CA LEU A 26 -7.88 15.39 14.79
C LEU A 26 -9.04 15.10 15.76
N SER A 27 -10.26 15.06 15.22
CA SER A 27 -11.42 14.67 15.98
C SER A 27 -11.29 13.23 16.48
N ALA A 28 -12.06 12.86 17.51
CA ALA A 28 -12.04 11.50 18.04
C ALA A 28 -12.36 10.45 16.95
N LEU A 29 -13.28 10.78 16.03
CA LEU A 29 -13.61 9.94 14.88
C LEU A 29 -12.41 9.80 13.94
N GLN A 30 -11.81 10.92 13.52
CA GLN A 30 -10.67 10.90 12.60
C GLN A 30 -9.46 10.14 13.17
N ARG A 31 -9.18 10.32 14.47
CA ARG A 31 -8.13 9.56 15.18
C ARG A 31 -8.43 8.07 15.17
N THR A 32 -9.69 7.68 15.39
CA THR A 32 -10.11 6.28 15.35
C THR A 32 -9.94 5.70 13.95
N MET A 33 -10.41 6.42 12.92
CA MET A 33 -10.27 6.03 11.52
C MET A 33 -8.79 5.83 11.14
N LEU A 34 -7.92 6.76 11.57
CA LEU A 34 -6.48 6.66 11.36
C LEU A 34 -5.90 5.41 12.02
N HIS A 35 -6.19 5.17 13.30
CA HIS A 35 -5.70 3.98 14.01
C HIS A 35 -6.19 2.68 13.38
N THR A 36 -7.47 2.59 13.03
CA THR A 36 -8.02 1.41 12.36
C THR A 36 -7.35 1.20 11.00
N SER A 37 -7.14 2.25 10.22
CA SER A 37 -6.43 2.14 8.93
C SER A 37 -4.97 1.70 9.08
N ALA A 38 -4.27 2.16 10.12
CA ALA A 38 -2.93 1.69 10.44
C ALA A 38 -2.92 0.18 10.78
N TRP A 39 -3.91 -0.30 11.55
CA TRP A 39 -4.05 -1.73 11.84
C TRP A 39 -4.38 -2.57 10.61
N MET A 40 -5.23 -2.06 9.71
CA MET A 40 -5.45 -2.71 8.41
C MET A 40 -4.15 -2.83 7.63
N MET A 41 -3.29 -1.80 7.66
CA MET A 41 -2.02 -1.77 6.91
C MET A 41 -1.03 -2.77 7.47
N LEU A 42 -0.92 -2.83 8.80
CA LEU A 42 -0.12 -3.85 9.47
C LEU A 42 -0.62 -5.26 9.17
N GLY A 43 -1.95 -5.47 9.09
CA GLY A 43 -2.52 -6.76 8.70
C GLY A 43 -2.15 -7.16 7.27
N VAL A 44 -2.23 -6.24 6.32
CA VAL A 44 -1.83 -6.47 4.91
C VAL A 44 -0.33 -6.73 4.79
N ALA A 45 0.50 -5.94 5.48
CA ALA A 45 1.95 -6.13 5.48
C ALA A 45 2.35 -7.48 6.09
N ALA A 46 1.74 -7.84 7.22
CA ALA A 46 1.94 -9.15 7.84
C ALA A 46 1.51 -10.29 6.91
N TYR A 47 0.37 -10.16 6.23
CA TYR A 47 -0.08 -11.13 5.23
C TYR A 47 0.95 -11.28 4.10
N CYS A 48 1.39 -10.16 3.50
CA CYS A 48 2.34 -10.18 2.38
C CYS A 48 3.66 -10.82 2.79
N PHE A 49 4.15 -10.51 3.99
CA PHE A 49 5.39 -11.08 4.52
C PHE A 49 5.25 -12.58 4.80
N ILE A 50 4.23 -13.00 5.55
CA ILE A 50 4.03 -14.41 5.94
C ILE A 50 3.81 -15.27 4.70
N VAL A 51 2.90 -14.87 3.81
CA VAL A 51 2.62 -15.64 2.59
C VAL A 51 3.81 -15.61 1.65
N GLY A 52 4.53 -14.49 1.57
CA GLY A 52 5.77 -14.40 0.79
C GLY A 52 6.86 -15.37 1.26
N GLU A 53 7.09 -15.48 2.57
CA GLU A 53 8.07 -16.43 3.12
C GLU A 53 7.61 -17.89 2.96
N LEU A 54 6.32 -18.17 3.11
CA LEU A 54 5.78 -19.53 2.97
C LEU A 54 5.77 -20.02 1.51
N THR A 55 5.49 -19.13 0.56
CA THR A 55 5.38 -19.46 -0.86
C THR A 55 6.69 -19.26 -1.62
N GLY A 56 7.65 -18.54 -1.06
CA GLY A 56 8.85 -18.07 -1.76
C GLY A 56 8.56 -17.04 -2.86
N ASN A 57 7.32 -16.53 -2.94
CA ASN A 57 6.90 -15.52 -3.91
C ASN A 57 6.71 -14.17 -3.20
N ASN A 58 7.67 -13.27 -3.39
CA ASN A 58 7.69 -11.95 -2.75
C ASN A 58 6.73 -10.92 -3.39
N SER A 59 6.00 -11.27 -4.44
CA SER A 59 5.09 -10.37 -5.18
C SER A 59 3.65 -10.38 -4.63
N GLN A 60 3.45 -10.70 -3.35
CA GLN A 60 2.11 -10.73 -2.75
C GLN A 60 1.47 -9.34 -2.68
N VAL A 61 2.29 -8.30 -2.46
CA VAL A 61 1.84 -6.91 -2.46
C VAL A 61 1.26 -6.52 -3.82
N ASP A 62 1.91 -6.91 -4.92
CA ASP A 62 1.46 -6.64 -6.28
C ASP A 62 0.09 -7.27 -6.58
N LYS A 63 -0.19 -8.44 -6.00
CA LYS A 63 -1.47 -9.15 -6.19
C LYS A 63 -2.62 -8.50 -5.43
N LEU A 64 -2.32 -7.91 -4.28
CA LEU A 64 -3.29 -7.23 -3.42
C LEU A 64 -3.50 -5.77 -3.81
N TRP A 65 -2.56 -5.19 -4.56
CA TRP A 65 -2.53 -3.79 -4.92
C TRP A 65 -3.83 -3.25 -5.54
N SER A 66 -4.53 -4.03 -6.35
CA SER A 66 -5.78 -3.59 -6.99
C SER A 66 -7.02 -3.70 -6.09
N VAL A 67 -6.93 -4.37 -4.94
CA VAL A 67 -8.05 -4.66 -4.04
C VAL A 67 -7.96 -3.82 -2.76
N ILE A 68 -6.76 -3.68 -2.20
CA ILE A 68 -6.54 -2.99 -0.93
C ILE A 68 -7.06 -1.55 -0.94
N PRO A 69 -6.79 -0.70 -1.96
CA PRO A 69 -7.33 0.66 -2.00
C PRO A 69 -8.86 0.72 -1.93
N ILE A 70 -9.56 -0.26 -2.52
CA ILE A 70 -11.03 -0.36 -2.47
C ILE A 70 -11.49 -0.61 -1.03
N VAL A 71 -10.84 -1.53 -0.32
CA VAL A 71 -11.16 -1.86 1.08
C VAL A 71 -10.98 -0.64 1.98
N TYR A 72 -9.88 0.09 1.81
CA TYR A 72 -9.61 1.30 2.60
C TYR A 72 -10.63 2.39 2.30
N ALA A 73 -10.82 2.73 1.03
CA ALA A 73 -11.75 3.79 0.66
C ALA A 73 -13.19 3.45 1.10
N GLY A 74 -13.59 2.17 1.00
CA GLY A 74 -14.86 1.68 1.52
C GLY A 74 -14.99 1.80 3.04
N TYR A 75 -13.93 1.49 3.79
CA TYR A 75 -13.90 1.72 5.25
C TYR A 75 -14.08 3.19 5.59
N PHE A 76 -13.36 4.10 4.91
CA PHE A 76 -13.48 5.54 5.15
C PHE A 76 -14.87 6.06 4.81
N ALA A 77 -15.49 5.60 3.71
CA ALA A 77 -16.86 5.95 3.37
C ALA A 77 -17.85 5.47 4.43
N TYR A 78 -17.72 4.22 4.89
CA TYR A 78 -18.55 3.67 5.95
C TYR A 78 -18.40 4.43 7.28
N ALA A 79 -17.15 4.67 7.71
CA ALA A 79 -16.87 5.37 8.98
C ALA A 79 -17.25 6.86 8.94
N ALA A 80 -17.37 7.45 7.75
CA ALA A 80 -17.89 8.80 7.53
C ALA A 80 -19.41 8.82 7.30
N ASP A 81 -20.14 7.77 7.67
CA ASP A 81 -21.59 7.62 7.49
C ASP A 81 -22.05 7.89 6.05
N TRP A 82 -21.28 7.38 5.09
CA TRP A 82 -21.53 7.51 3.65
C TRP A 82 -21.66 8.95 3.16
N GLU A 83 -20.94 9.89 3.78
CA GLU A 83 -20.88 11.28 3.33
C GLU A 83 -20.64 11.34 1.79
N PRO A 84 -21.40 12.15 1.05
CA PRO A 84 -21.42 12.08 -0.42
C PRO A 84 -20.06 12.23 -1.11
N ARG A 85 -19.17 13.08 -0.61
CA ARG A 85 -17.83 13.29 -1.21
C ARG A 85 -16.94 12.08 -0.95
N VAL A 86 -16.90 11.56 0.27
CA VAL A 86 -16.11 10.38 0.62
C VAL A 86 -16.63 9.14 -0.12
N THR A 87 -17.96 9.00 -0.20
CA THR A 87 -18.61 7.91 -0.95
C THR A 87 -18.27 7.99 -2.45
N LEU A 88 -18.31 9.18 -3.05
CA LEU A 88 -17.90 9.36 -4.44
C LEU A 88 -16.43 8.93 -4.65
N MET A 89 -15.53 9.33 -3.75
CA MET A 89 -14.12 8.92 -3.81
C MET A 89 -13.98 7.39 -3.71
N ALA A 90 -14.72 6.73 -2.80
CA ALA A 90 -14.71 5.29 -2.67
C ALA A 90 -15.22 4.56 -3.92
N VAL A 91 -16.28 5.07 -4.56
CA VAL A 91 -16.78 4.53 -5.84
C VAL A 91 -15.75 4.68 -6.95
N LEU A 92 -15.10 5.85 -7.07
CA LEU A 92 -14.06 6.06 -8.08
C LEU A 92 -12.86 5.12 -7.88
N VAL A 93 -12.43 4.94 -6.63
CA VAL A 93 -11.37 3.98 -6.27
C VAL A 93 -11.81 2.55 -6.59
N ALA A 94 -13.06 2.18 -6.30
CA ALA A 94 -13.60 0.86 -6.66
C ALA A 94 -13.57 0.62 -8.17
N VAL A 95 -14.03 1.58 -8.97
CA VAL A 95 -14.02 1.48 -10.45
C VAL A 95 -12.59 1.33 -10.98
N TRP A 96 -11.66 2.13 -10.45
CA TRP A 96 -10.24 2.04 -10.81
C TRP A 96 -9.63 0.69 -10.42
N GLY A 97 -9.87 0.22 -9.19
CA GLY A 97 -9.36 -1.06 -8.71
C GLY A 97 -9.93 -2.25 -9.48
N ILE A 98 -11.23 -2.23 -9.80
CA ILE A 98 -11.87 -3.24 -10.67
C ILE A 98 -11.20 -3.27 -12.05
N ARG A 99 -10.93 -2.10 -12.64
CA ARG A 99 -10.21 -2.01 -13.92
C ARG A 99 -8.82 -2.63 -13.81
N LEU A 100 -8.07 -2.37 -12.75
CA LEU A 100 -6.74 -2.96 -12.54
C LEU A 100 -6.81 -4.47 -12.37
N THR A 101 -7.71 -4.95 -11.51
CA THR A 101 -7.95 -6.39 -11.29
C THR A 101 -8.30 -7.09 -12.60
N TYR A 102 -9.16 -6.48 -13.43
CA TYR A 102 -9.48 -7.00 -14.77
C TYR A 102 -8.24 -7.07 -15.68
N ASN A 103 -7.44 -6.00 -15.74
CA ASN A 103 -6.21 -5.99 -16.53
C ASN A 103 -5.19 -7.04 -16.07
N PHE A 104 -5.08 -7.26 -14.76
CA PHE A 104 -4.19 -8.27 -14.17
C PHE A 104 -4.70 -9.69 -14.46
N SER A 105 -6.01 -9.91 -14.33
CA SER A 105 -6.66 -11.19 -14.70
C SER A 105 -6.43 -11.56 -16.17
N ARG A 106 -6.54 -10.60 -17.09
CA ARG A 106 -6.30 -10.81 -18.53
C ARG A 106 -4.87 -11.22 -18.87
N ARG A 107 -3.90 -10.91 -18.00
CA ARG A 107 -2.48 -11.30 -18.14
C ARG A 107 -2.19 -12.68 -17.53
N GLY A 108 -3.20 -13.38 -17.01
CA GLY A 108 -3.06 -14.74 -16.47
C GLY A 108 -2.51 -14.79 -15.04
N ALA A 109 -2.42 -13.66 -14.35
CA ALA A 109 -1.73 -13.56 -13.06
C ALA A 109 -2.61 -13.94 -11.84
N TYR A 110 -3.92 -14.12 -12.03
CA TYR A 110 -4.77 -14.76 -11.02
C TYR A 110 -4.91 -16.26 -11.34
N SER A 111 -4.12 -17.08 -10.65
CA SER A 111 -4.35 -18.53 -10.58
C SER A 111 -5.46 -18.87 -9.58
N TRP A 112 -6.00 -20.09 -9.66
CA TRP A 112 -7.02 -20.61 -8.72
C TRP A 112 -6.65 -20.40 -7.26
N ARG A 113 -5.36 -20.53 -6.93
CA ARG A 113 -4.79 -20.06 -5.67
C ARG A 113 -4.34 -18.62 -5.84
N PHE A 114 -4.95 -17.68 -5.13
CA PHE A 114 -4.62 -16.26 -5.29
C PHE A 114 -3.21 -15.90 -4.83
N TRP A 115 -2.62 -16.68 -3.92
CA TRP A 115 -1.23 -16.53 -3.46
C TRP A 115 -0.21 -17.17 -4.39
N ASP A 116 -0.66 -18.02 -5.31
CA ASP A 116 0.14 -18.74 -6.31
C ASP A 116 0.28 -17.90 -7.59
N GLY A 117 1.15 -18.31 -8.52
CA GLY A 117 1.45 -17.59 -9.76
C GLY A 117 2.86 -17.04 -9.85
N GLU A 118 3.21 -16.46 -11.01
CA GLU A 118 4.58 -16.00 -11.27
C GLU A 118 4.98 -14.85 -10.36
N GLU A 119 6.17 -14.96 -9.78
CA GLU A 119 6.82 -13.89 -9.06
C GLU A 119 7.39 -12.86 -10.06
N ASP A 120 7.39 -11.58 -9.69
CA ASP A 120 8.00 -10.54 -10.51
C ASP A 120 9.46 -10.88 -10.79
N TYR A 121 9.82 -10.82 -12.08
CA TYR A 121 11.14 -11.18 -12.61
C TYR A 121 12.30 -10.40 -11.96
N ARG A 122 12.02 -9.24 -11.35
CA ARG A 122 12.99 -8.43 -10.61
C ARG A 122 13.56 -9.17 -9.39
N TRP A 123 12.74 -9.92 -8.66
CA TRP A 123 13.16 -10.56 -7.41
C TRP A 123 14.22 -11.67 -7.62
N PRO A 124 14.07 -12.59 -8.61
CA PRO A 124 15.13 -13.52 -8.96
C PRO A 124 16.44 -12.87 -9.41
N ILE A 125 16.38 -11.69 -10.07
CA ILE A 125 17.58 -10.94 -10.45
C ILE A 125 18.25 -10.36 -9.22
N LEU A 126 17.48 -9.74 -8.31
CA LEU A 126 18.00 -9.14 -7.08
C LEU A 126 18.66 -10.18 -6.17
N ARG A 127 18.09 -11.39 -6.08
CA ARG A 127 18.65 -12.50 -5.28
C ARG A 127 20.02 -12.99 -5.77
N LYS A 128 20.42 -12.66 -7.00
CA LYS A 128 21.77 -12.97 -7.52
C LYS A 128 22.82 -11.96 -7.06
N ASP A 129 22.42 -10.80 -6.53
CA ASP A 129 23.34 -9.81 -5.99
C ASP A 129 23.95 -10.33 -4.65
N PRO A 130 25.27 -10.21 -4.43
CA PRO A 130 25.92 -10.56 -3.17
C PRO A 130 25.30 -9.91 -1.91
N MET A 131 24.64 -8.74 -2.04
CA MET A 131 23.92 -8.12 -0.93
C MET A 131 22.70 -8.94 -0.48
N PHE A 132 22.06 -9.68 -1.38
CA PHE A 132 20.78 -10.36 -1.17
C PHE A 132 20.86 -11.88 -1.27
N ASN A 133 22.04 -12.45 -1.52
CA ASN A 133 22.21 -13.91 -1.70
C ASN A 133 22.00 -14.75 -0.42
N SER A 134 21.98 -14.10 0.75
CA SER A 134 21.79 -14.78 2.03
C SER A 134 20.31 -14.78 2.41
N ARG A 135 19.78 -15.94 2.81
CA ARG A 135 18.39 -16.09 3.24
C ARG A 135 17.98 -15.07 4.30
N PHE A 136 18.83 -14.81 5.29
CA PHE A 136 18.51 -13.87 6.37
C PHE A 136 18.45 -12.42 5.86
N LYS A 137 19.37 -12.03 4.98
CA LYS A 137 19.37 -10.70 4.35
C LYS A 137 18.14 -10.53 3.46
N TRP A 138 17.77 -11.56 2.70
CA TRP A 138 16.57 -11.57 1.87
C TRP A 138 15.29 -11.46 2.71
N MET A 139 15.21 -12.22 3.81
CA MET A 139 14.07 -12.16 4.73
C MET A 139 13.91 -10.76 5.34
N LEU A 140 15.01 -10.13 5.78
CA LEU A 140 14.96 -8.78 6.34
C LEU A 140 14.57 -7.74 5.28
N PHE A 141 15.10 -7.88 4.06
CA PHE A 141 14.72 -7.05 2.92
C PHE A 141 13.24 -7.22 2.57
N ASN A 142 12.73 -8.46 2.57
CA ASN A 142 11.32 -8.73 2.37
C ASN A 142 10.46 -8.07 3.46
N LEU A 143 10.86 -8.15 4.73
CA LEU A 143 10.11 -7.60 5.85
C LEU A 143 10.03 -6.07 5.83
N LEU A 144 11.16 -5.41 5.57
CA LEU A 144 11.31 -3.95 5.73
C LEU A 144 11.13 -3.16 4.45
N PHE A 145 11.16 -3.82 3.30
CA PHE A 145 11.04 -3.17 2.00
C PHE A 145 9.85 -3.74 1.24
N ILE A 146 9.90 -5.01 0.85
CA ILE A 146 8.91 -5.57 -0.09
C ILE A 146 7.50 -5.65 0.52
N GLY A 147 7.37 -6.18 1.74
CA GLY A 147 6.07 -6.40 2.39
C GLY A 147 5.51 -5.17 3.10
N SER A 148 6.34 -4.17 3.38
CA SER A 148 5.96 -2.95 4.11
C SER A 148 5.82 -1.72 3.23
N GLU A 149 6.08 -1.83 1.92
CA GLU A 149 5.92 -0.72 0.99
C GLU A 149 4.45 -0.30 0.92
N PRO A 150 4.10 0.95 1.30
CA PRO A 150 2.81 1.52 1.01
C PRO A 150 2.84 1.92 -0.45
N SER A 151 2.53 0.97 -1.32
CA SER A 151 2.28 1.23 -2.74
C SER A 151 1.20 2.32 -2.90
#